data_AF-A0A7W4GAX1-F1
#
_entry.id   AF-A0A7W4GAX1-F1
#
_cell.length_a   1.000
_cell.length_b   1.000
_cell.length_c   1.000
_cell.angle_alpha   90.00
_cell.angle_beta   90.00
_cell.angle_gamma   90.00
#
_symmetry.space_group_name_H-M   'P 1'
#
loop_
_entity.id
_entity.type
_entity.pdbx_description
1 polymer ?
#
loop_
_entity_poly.entity_id
_entity_poly.type
_entity_poly.pdbx_seq_one_letter_code
_entity_poly.pdbx_strand_id
1 'polypeptide(L)'
;MKLKLLNDLKTALISAPLNFEFGGLTFKFTAKIKLLTHSEVQAVTTREGAEDADIVRELLVAWDDFIDEGKPVPFDKSTLDELLVYGGLASRLSVECINAQYRITEKN
;
A
#
# COMPACT_ATOMS: atom_id res chain seq x y z
N MET A 1 -10.51 1.12 -31.31
CA MET A 1 -11.21 0.35 -30.25
C MET A 1 -10.41 0.49 -28.96
N LYS A 2 -11.01 0.87 -27.82
CA LYS A 2 -10.29 0.96 -26.54
C LYS A 2 -10.18 -0.46 -25.94
N LEU A 3 -8.98 -0.84 -25.47
CA LEU A 3 -8.72 -2.16 -24.90
C LEU A 3 -9.52 -2.33 -23.58
N LYS A 4 -10.36 -3.36 -23.49
CA LYS A 4 -11.18 -3.64 -22.30
C LYS A 4 -10.32 -3.83 -21.04
N LEU A 5 -9.21 -4.56 -21.18
CA LEU A 5 -8.25 -4.80 -20.11
C LEU A 5 -7.75 -3.49 -19.46
N LEU A 6 -7.47 -2.46 -20.26
CA LEU A 6 -7.03 -1.16 -19.73
C LEU A 6 -8.13 -0.41 -18.98
N ASN A 7 -9.41 -0.68 -19.30
CA ASN A 7 -10.51 -0.08 -18.57
C ASN A 7 -10.70 -0.75 -17.20
N ASP A 8 -10.52 -2.07 -17.13
CA ASP A 8 -10.65 -2.84 -15.89
C ASP A 8 -9.49 -2.50 -14.91
N LEU A 9 -8.31 -2.14 -15.42
CA LEU A 9 -7.19 -1.66 -14.58
C LEU A 9 -7.53 -0.41 -13.76
N LYS A 10 -8.45 0.45 -14.21
CA LYS A 10 -8.79 1.70 -13.51
C LYS A 10 -9.40 1.49 -12.12
N THR A 11 -9.97 0.31 -11.89
CA THR A 11 -10.57 -0.08 -10.61
C THR A 11 -9.81 -1.23 -9.96
N ALA A 12 -8.69 -1.66 -10.55
CA ALA A 12 -7.89 -2.74 -10.01
C ALA A 12 -7.08 -2.27 -8.80
N LEU A 13 -6.88 -3.17 -7.85
CA LEU A 13 -6.00 -2.98 -6.70
C LEU A 13 -4.85 -3.98 -6.79
N ILE A 14 -3.66 -3.53 -6.43
CA ILE A 14 -2.50 -4.41 -6.28
C ILE A 14 -2.60 -5.05 -4.90
N SER A 15 -2.46 -6.37 -4.83
CA SER A 15 -2.34 -7.10 -3.56
C SER A 15 -0.86 -7.36 -3.27
N ALA A 16 -0.35 -6.82 -2.17
CA ALA A 16 1.05 -6.94 -1.77
C ALA A 16 1.15 -7.60 -0.39
N PRO A 17 1.59 -8.87 -0.30
CA PRO A 17 1.80 -9.53 0.98
C PRO A 17 2.99 -8.89 1.71
N LEU A 18 2.76 -8.50 2.95
CA LEU A 18 3.74 -7.92 3.85
C LEU A 18 4.00 -8.85 5.02
N ASN A 19 5.28 -9.02 5.35
CA ASN A 19 5.74 -9.75 6.52
C ASN A 19 7.09 -9.16 6.94
N PHE A 20 7.10 -8.37 8.01
CA PHE A 20 8.31 -7.70 8.50
C PHE A 20 8.27 -7.51 10.02
N GLU A 21 9.43 -7.27 10.62
CA GLU A 21 9.57 -6.98 12.04
C GLU A 21 9.92 -5.50 12.25
N PHE A 22 9.33 -4.88 13.27
CA PHE A 22 9.69 -3.54 13.71
C PHE A 22 9.60 -3.46 15.24
N GLY A 23 10.70 -3.07 15.90
CA GLY A 23 10.75 -2.98 17.37
C GLY A 23 10.54 -4.32 18.09
N GLY A 24 10.86 -5.45 17.45
CA GLY A 24 10.59 -6.80 17.98
C GLY A 24 9.16 -7.30 17.79
N LEU A 25 8.30 -6.53 17.11
CA LEU A 25 6.92 -6.91 16.79
C LEU A 25 6.82 -7.31 15.32
N THR A 26 6.10 -8.40 15.04
CA THR A 26 5.87 -8.87 13.66
C THR A 26 4.59 -8.25 13.09
N PHE A 27 4.71 -7.63 11.93
CA PHE A 27 3.60 -7.13 11.14
C PHE A 27 3.43 -8.03 9.91
N LYS A 28 2.28 -8.70 9.83
CA LYS A 28 1.95 -9.60 8.72
C LYS A 28 0.52 -9.37 8.26
N PHE A 29 0.37 -8.96 7.00
CA PHE A 29 -0.92 -8.69 6.36
C PHE A 29 -0.75 -8.55 4.85
N THR A 30 -1.84 -8.51 4.09
CA THR A 30 -1.82 -8.25 2.65
C THR A 30 -2.34 -6.86 2.36
N ALA A 31 -1.46 -5.93 1.98
CA ALA A 31 -1.85 -4.57 1.61
C ALA A 31 -2.63 -4.56 0.28
N LYS A 32 -3.70 -3.76 0.22
CA LYS A 32 -4.44 -3.43 -1.00
C LYS A 32 -4.10 -2.02 -1.41
N ILE A 33 -3.38 -1.92 -2.52
CA ILE A 33 -2.77 -0.67 -2.97
C ILE A 33 -3.49 -0.21 -4.23
N LYS A 34 -3.85 1.08 -4.28
CA LYS A 34 -4.42 1.72 -5.46
C LYS A 34 -3.44 1.60 -6.63
N LEU A 35 -3.90 1.07 -7.76
CA LEU A 35 -3.11 1.08 -8.99
C LEU A 35 -3.14 2.48 -9.59
N LEU A 36 -1.95 3.01 -9.89
CA LEU A 36 -1.78 4.32 -10.50
C LEU A 36 -1.28 4.22 -11.94
N THR A 37 -1.61 5.23 -12.74
CA THR A 37 -0.96 5.48 -14.02
C THR A 37 0.48 5.96 -13.82
N HIS A 38 1.31 5.83 -14.85
CA HIS A 38 2.72 6.27 -14.78
C HIS A 38 2.86 7.75 -14.37
N SER A 39 2.02 8.64 -14.89
CA SER A 39 2.01 10.07 -14.53
C SER A 39 1.61 10.31 -13.07
N GLU A 40 0.67 9.52 -12.54
CA GLU A 40 0.26 9.63 -11.13
C GLU A 40 1.38 9.13 -10.20
N VAL A 41 2.06 8.03 -10.53
CA VAL A 41 3.21 7.55 -9.75
C VAL A 41 4.30 8.63 -9.69
N GLN A 42 4.64 9.25 -10.83
CA GLN A 42 5.60 10.35 -10.87
C GLN A 42 5.16 11.52 -9.99
N ALA A 43 3.88 11.92 -10.07
CA ALA A 43 3.34 13.01 -9.26
C ALA A 43 3.35 12.72 -7.76
N VAL A 44 3.31 11.47 -7.34
CA VAL A 44 3.43 11.07 -5.92
C VAL A 44 4.90 11.04 -5.49
N THR A 45 5.81 10.50 -6.31
CA THR A 45 7.22 10.31 -5.93
C THR A 45 8.08 11.57 -6.07
N THR A 46 7.67 12.55 -6.87
CA THR A 46 8.39 13.83 -7.02
C THR A 46 7.70 14.99 -6.31
N ARG A 47 6.71 14.71 -5.47
CA ARG A 47 5.96 15.74 -4.75
C ARG A 47 6.85 16.37 -3.68
N GLU A 48 7.16 17.64 -3.84
CA GLU A 48 7.97 18.37 -2.87
C GLU A 48 7.22 18.46 -1.52
N GLY A 49 7.91 18.12 -0.44
CA GLY A 49 7.35 18.15 0.92
C GLY A 49 6.38 17.02 1.27
N ALA A 50 6.20 16.02 0.41
CA ALA A 50 5.37 14.86 0.75
C ALA A 50 6.07 13.97 1.79
N GLU A 51 5.35 13.66 2.87
CA GLU A 51 5.82 12.69 3.85
C GLU A 51 5.41 11.27 3.45
N ASP A 52 6.16 10.27 3.92
CA ASP A 52 5.83 8.86 3.68
C ASP A 52 4.40 8.51 4.14
N ALA A 53 3.95 9.12 5.24
CA ALA A 53 2.60 8.93 5.75
C ALA A 53 1.53 9.41 4.75
N ASP A 54 1.77 10.51 4.03
CA ASP A 54 0.85 11.03 3.03
C ASP A 54 0.77 10.10 1.82
N ILE A 55 1.92 9.55 1.40
CA ILE A 55 1.99 8.56 0.32
C ILE A 55 1.18 7.31 0.70
N VAL A 56 1.34 6.81 1.94
CA VAL A 56 0.58 5.64 2.39
C VAL A 56 -0.91 5.94 2.45
N ARG A 57 -1.34 7.09 2.98
CA ARG A 57 -2.77 7.48 3.02
C ARG A 57 -3.39 7.57 1.64
N GLU A 58 -2.62 8.00 0.64
CA GLU A 58 -3.10 8.12 -0.74
C GLU A 58 -3.22 6.75 -1.44
N LEU A 59 -2.29 5.82 -1.15
CA LEU A 59 -2.13 4.59 -1.91
C LEU A 59 -2.68 3.34 -1.22
N LEU A 60 -2.60 3.22 0.10
CA LEU A 60 -3.09 2.08 0.85
C LEU A 60 -4.57 2.24 1.17
N VAL A 61 -5.42 1.48 0.47
CA VAL A 61 -6.88 1.63 0.54
C VAL A 61 -7.57 0.55 1.37
N ALA A 62 -6.89 -0.57 1.61
CA ALA A 62 -7.33 -1.65 2.49
C ALA A 62 -6.16 -2.57 2.87
N TRP A 63 -6.40 -3.52 3.78
CA TRP A 63 -5.56 -4.69 3.99
C TRP A 63 -6.41 -5.91 4.30
N ASP A 64 -5.88 -7.10 4.00
CA ASP A 64 -6.44 -8.39 4.42
C ASP A 64 -5.50 -9.06 5.43
N ASP A 65 -6.02 -10.03 6.18
CA ASP A 65 -5.24 -10.95 7.04
C ASP A 65 -4.39 -10.26 8.12
N PHE A 66 -4.70 -9.01 8.48
CA PHE A 66 -4.02 -8.35 9.59
C PHE A 66 -4.62 -8.85 10.91
N ILE A 67 -3.82 -9.60 11.68
CA ILE A 67 -4.19 -10.14 12.98
C ILE A 67 -3.35 -9.48 14.06
N ASP A 68 -4.02 -8.95 15.07
CA ASP A 68 -3.40 -8.45 16.30
C ASP A 68 -4.03 -9.12 17.51
N GLU A 69 -3.20 -9.62 18.43
CA GLU A 69 -3.62 -10.41 19.60
C GLU A 69 -4.68 -11.50 19.31
N GLY A 70 -4.57 -12.15 18.14
CA GLY A 70 -5.49 -13.22 17.72
C GLY A 70 -6.85 -12.72 17.18
N LYS A 71 -7.03 -11.41 17.00
CA LYS A 71 -8.24 -10.80 16.44
C LYS A 71 -7.94 -10.14 15.09
N PRO A 72 -8.88 -10.19 14.14
CA PRO A 72 -8.73 -9.47 12.88
C PRO A 72 -8.80 -7.95 13.14
N VAL A 73 -7.85 -7.22 12.57
CA VAL A 73 -7.81 -5.77 12.54
C VAL A 73 -8.39 -5.31 11.20
N PRO A 74 -9.68 -4.89 11.16
CA PRO A 74 -10.25 -4.40 9.91
C PRO A 74 -9.52 -3.14 9.46
N PHE A 75 -9.54 -2.88 8.16
CA PHE A 75 -9.00 -1.62 7.66
C PHE A 75 -9.92 -0.46 8.07
N ASP A 76 -9.33 0.51 8.76
CA ASP A 76 -9.93 1.81 9.00
C ASP A 76 -8.86 2.90 9.04
N LYS A 77 -9.26 4.15 8.79
CA LYS A 77 -8.33 5.27 8.69
C LYS A 77 -7.67 5.60 10.02
N SER A 78 -8.36 5.44 11.15
CA SER A 78 -7.79 5.69 12.48
C SER A 78 -6.65 4.71 12.78
N THR A 79 -6.87 3.42 12.55
CA THR A 79 -5.84 2.39 12.73
C THR A 79 -4.66 2.61 11.78
N LEU A 80 -4.91 3.03 10.53
CA LEU A 80 -3.85 3.43 9.62
C LEU A 80 -3.06 4.62 10.19
N ASP A 81 -3.73 5.65 10.68
CA ASP A 81 -3.07 6.83 11.25
C ASP A 81 -2.23 6.47 12.49
N GLU A 82 -2.71 5.56 13.34
CA GLU A 82 -1.96 5.04 14.49
C GLU A 82 -0.67 4.31 14.06
N LEU A 83 -0.71 3.50 13.01
CA LEU A 83 0.49 2.87 12.43
C LEU A 83 1.47 3.92 11.89
N LEU A 84 0.95 4.96 11.24
CA LEU A 84 1.76 5.99 10.59
C LEU A 84 2.40 7.01 11.55
N VAL A 85 2.02 7.00 12.83
CA VAL A 85 2.76 7.76 13.87
C VAL A 85 4.22 7.32 13.95
N TYR A 86 4.51 6.05 13.64
CA TYR A 86 5.88 5.53 13.63
C TYR A 86 6.51 5.72 12.24
N GLY A 87 7.48 6.63 12.14
CA GLY A 87 8.16 6.94 10.88
C GLY A 87 8.73 5.71 10.15
N GLY A 88 9.28 4.73 10.88
CA GLY A 88 9.78 3.49 10.28
C GLY A 88 8.70 2.64 9.60
N LEU A 89 7.48 2.60 10.18
CA LEU A 89 6.33 1.93 9.56
C LEU A 89 5.85 2.73 8.35
N ALA A 90 5.72 4.05 8.49
CA ALA A 90 5.34 4.93 7.38
C ALA A 90 6.27 4.75 6.17
N SER A 91 7.59 4.82 6.37
CA SER A 91 8.58 4.61 5.30
C SER A 91 8.51 3.21 4.70
N ARG A 92 8.40 2.16 5.53
CA ARG A 92 8.31 0.77 5.02
C ARG A 92 7.08 0.57 4.14
N LEU A 93 5.94 1.13 4.54
CA LEU A 93 4.68 1.03 3.80
C LEU A 93 4.68 1.91 2.55
N SER A 94 5.25 3.12 2.62
CA SER A 94 5.42 4.04 1.48
C SER A 94 6.24 3.38 0.37
N VAL A 95 7.39 2.80 0.73
CA VAL A 95 8.24 2.06 -0.20
C VAL A 95 7.51 0.86 -0.81
N GLU A 96 6.69 0.13 -0.04
CA GLU A 96 5.87 -0.95 -0.60
C GLU A 96 4.87 -0.41 -1.62
N CYS A 97 4.15 0.66 -1.27
CA CYS A 97 3.11 1.25 -2.10
C CYS A 97 3.67 1.69 -3.46
N ILE A 98 4.86 2.30 -3.46
CA ILE A 98 5.56 2.73 -4.66
C ILE A 98 6.09 1.52 -5.44
N ASN A 99 6.81 0.60 -4.80
CA ASN A 99 7.40 -0.55 -5.46
C ASN A 99 6.36 -1.47 -6.10
N ALA A 100 5.18 -1.60 -5.47
CA ALA A 100 4.07 -2.36 -5.99
C ALA A 100 3.61 -1.88 -7.37
N GLN A 101 3.74 -0.59 -7.69
CA GLN A 101 3.36 -0.02 -9.00
C GLN A 101 4.26 -0.51 -10.15
N TYR A 102 5.48 -0.94 -9.84
CA TYR A 102 6.46 -1.38 -10.83
C TYR A 102 6.57 -2.91 -10.94
N ARG A 103 5.86 -3.66 -10.09
CA ARG A 103 5.91 -5.12 -10.10
C ARG A 103 4.91 -5.70 -11.10
N ILE A 104 5.39 -6.62 -11.93
CA ILE A 104 4.57 -7.49 -12.76
C ILE A 104 4.62 -8.89 -12.13
N THR A 105 3.45 -9.46 -11.84
CA THR A 105 3.35 -10.86 -11.39
C THR A 105 2.97 -11.72 -12.58
N GLU A 106 3.91 -12.53 -13.06
CA GLU A 106 3.66 -13.54 -14.07
C GLU A 106 2.97 -14.74 -13.40
N LYS A 107 1.88 -15.23 -13.99
CA LYS A 107 1.26 -16.50 -13.57
C LYS A 107 1.78 -17.59 -14.50
N ASN A 108 2.48 -18.57 -13.92
CA ASN A 108 2.83 -19.82 -14.60
C ASN A 108 1.62 -20.76 -14.65
#